data_AF-A0A960Z8J8-F1
#
_entry.id   AF-A0A960Z8J8-F1
#
_cell.length_a   1.000
_cell.length_b   1.000
_cell.length_c   1.000
_cell.angle_alpha   90.00
_cell.angle_beta   90.00
_cell.angle_gamma   90.00
#
_symmetry.space_group_name_H-M   'P 1'
#
loop_
_entity.id
_entity.type
_entity.pdbx_description
1 polymer ?
#
loop_
_entity_poly.entity_id
_entity_poly.type
_entity_poly.pdbx_seq_one_letter_code
_entity_poly.pdbx_strand_id
1 'polypeptide(L)' 'FIDGMKKDHTKFFHFLKYRLKRGGMIVARNEQENRWNLNDFLYAIKSDSSFKTTIEKGSRSGMLISIKKF' A
#
# COMPACT_ATOMS: atom_id res chain seq x y z
N PHE A 1 2.02 9.06 -0.04
CA PHE A 1 1.03 8.71 -1.07
C PHE A 1 1.78 8.03 -2.21
N ILE A 2 1.35 6.85 -2.65
CA ILE A 2 1.96 6.09 -3.75
C ILE A 2 0.98 6.11 -4.93
N ASP A 3 1.36 6.86 -5.96
CA ASP A 3 0.60 7.02 -7.20
C ASP A 3 1.59 7.07 -8.36
N GLY A 4 2.29 5.96 -8.55
CA GLY A 4 3.33 5.80 -9.56
C GLY A 4 3.22 4.45 -10.27
N MET A 5 4.30 4.02 -10.91
CA MET A 5 4.31 2.75 -11.64
C MET A 5 3.97 1.57 -10.71
N LYS A 6 2.99 0.75 -11.10
CA LYS A 6 2.50 -0.37 -10.27
C LYS A 6 3.60 -1.37 -9.91
N LYS A 7 4.47 -1.69 -10.87
CA LYS A 7 5.64 -2.56 -10.72
C LYS A 7 6.61 -2.18 -9.58
N ASP A 8 6.63 -0.91 -9.17
CA ASP A 8 7.55 -0.40 -8.15
C ASP A 8 6.89 -0.20 -6.78
N HIS A 9 5.58 -0.46 -6.63
CA HIS A 9 4.87 -0.27 -5.36
C HIS A 9 5.49 -1.08 -4.21
N THR A 10 5.91 -2.31 -4.45
CA THR A 10 6.59 -3.14 -3.44
C THR A 10 7.91 -2.53 -3.00
N LYS A 11 8.68 -1.94 -3.94
CA LYS A 11 9.93 -1.24 -3.61
C LYS A 11 9.67 0.02 -2.78
N PHE A 12 8.67 0.82 -3.18
CA PHE A 12 8.27 1.99 -2.42
C PHE A 12 7.80 1.62 -1.01
N PHE A 13 7.04 0.54 -0.86
CA PHE A 13 6.65 0.02 0.45
C PHE A 13 7.86 -0.33 1.31
N HIS A 14 8.80 -1.12 0.79
CA HIS A 14 10.01 -1.49 1.54
C HIS A 14 10.88 -0.30 1.91
N PHE A 15 10.93 0.74 1.08
CA PHE A 15 11.62 1.97 1.40
C PHE A 15 10.90 2.77 2.50
N LEU A 16 9.58 2.92 2.39
CA LEU A 16 8.78 3.71 3.32
C LEU A 16 8.63 3.05 4.68
N LYS A 17 8.56 1.71 4.75
CA LYS A 17 8.28 1.01 6.01
C LYS A 17 9.30 1.31 7.11
N TYR A 18 10.56 1.50 6.75
CA TYR A 18 11.63 1.83 7.69
C TYR A 18 11.74 3.33 8.02
N ARG A 19 11.15 4.19 7.19
CA ARG A 19 11.21 5.66 7.36
C ARG A 19 9.98 6.23 8.04
N LEU A 20 8.84 5.54 7.96
CA LEU A 20 7.63 5.96 8.64
C LEU A 20 7.78 5.81 10.15
N LYS A 21 7.38 6.84 10.89
CA LYS A 21 7.20 6.78 12.34
C LYS A 21 5.88 6.09 12.67
N ARG A 22 5.71 5.66 13.92
CA ARG A 22 4.42 5.18 14.44
C ARG A 22 3.32 6.22 14.16
N GLY A 23 2.17 5.77 13.67
CA GLY A 23 1.06 6.63 13.23
C GLY A 23 1.20 7.16 11.80
N GLY A 24 2.36 6.97 11.15
CA GLY A 24 2.55 7.32 9.74
C GLY A 24 1.65 6.49 8.82
N MET A 25 1.24 7.10 7.70
CA MET A 25 0.26 6.52 6.78
C MET A 25 0.80 6.37 5.36
N ILE A 26 0.56 5.21 4.76
CA ILE A 26 0.72 4.94 3.34
C ILE A 26 -0.67 4.90 2.73
N VAL A 27 -0.89 5.70 1.69
CA VAL A 27 -2.08 5.65 0.85
C VAL A 27 -1.63 5.31 -0.56
N ALA A 28 -2.20 4.27 -1.16
CA ALA A 28 -1.86 3.81 -2.50
C ALA A 28 -3.12 3.64 -3.36
N ARG A 29 -3.07 4.07 -4.62
CA ARG A 29 -4.18 3.93 -5.57
C ARG A 29 -4.20 2.50 -6.14
N ASN A 30 -5.32 1.81 -5.96
CA ASN A 30 -5.54 0.45 -6.48
C ASN A 30 -6.41 0.50 -7.74
N GLU A 31 -5.77 0.39 -8.90
CA GLU A 31 -6.44 0.32 -10.19
C GLU A 31 -6.64 -1.15 -10.58
N GLN A 32 -7.88 -1.52 -10.92
CA GLN A 32 -8.23 -2.91 -11.20
C GLN A 32 -7.56 -3.47 -12.47
N GLU A 33 -7.21 -2.61 -13.43
CA GLU A 33 -6.61 -3.01 -14.72
C GLU A 33 -5.19 -3.59 -14.60
N ASN A 34 -4.48 -3.35 -13.50
CA ASN A 34 -3.09 -3.80 -13.31
C ASN A 34 -2.90 -4.70 -12.08
N ARG A 35 -3.91 -5.50 -11.74
CA ARG A 35 -3.93 -6.35 -10.54
C ARG A 35 -2.70 -7.25 -10.39
N TRP A 36 -2.16 -7.82 -11.47
CA TRP A 36 -0.98 -8.70 -11.40
C TRP A 36 0.25 -7.99 -10.83
N ASN A 37 0.49 -6.73 -11.21
CA ASN A 37 1.60 -5.93 -10.70
C ASN A 37 1.36 -5.40 -9.28
N LEU A 38 0.15 -5.57 -8.75
CA LEU A 38 -0.25 -5.11 -7.41
C LEU A 38 -0.30 -6.25 -6.40
N ASN A 39 -0.34 -7.52 -6.82
CA ASN A 39 -0.47 -8.66 -5.93
C ASN A 39 0.68 -8.75 -4.92
N ASP A 40 1.93 -8.57 -5.36
CA ASP A 40 3.09 -8.61 -4.46
C ASP A 40 3.05 -7.47 -3.45
N PHE A 41 2.66 -6.28 -3.89
CA PHE A 41 2.50 -5.13 -3.01
C PHE A 41 1.37 -5.35 -2.00
N LEU A 42 0.20 -5.83 -2.46
CA LEU A 42 -0.95 -6.16 -1.62
C LEU A 42 -0.62 -7.24 -0.60
N TYR A 43 0.12 -8.26 -1.03
CA TYR A 43 0.60 -9.31 -0.14
C TYR A 43 1.54 -8.72 0.91
N ALA A 44 2.60 -8.00 0.49
CA ALA A 44 3.60 -7.43 1.37
C ALA A 44 3.00 -6.46 2.42
N ILE A 45 2.10 -5.57 2.02
CA ILE A 45 1.51 -4.57 2.93
C ILE A 45 0.41 -5.14 3.84
N LYS A 46 -0.20 -6.27 3.47
CA LYS A 46 -1.19 -6.97 4.31
C LYS A 46 -0.55 -7.97 5.27
N SER A 47 0.56 -8.59 4.89
CA SER A 47 1.27 -9.56 5.72
C SER A 47 2.20 -8.90 6.74
N ASP A 48 2.57 -7.63 6.54
CA ASP A 48 3.40 -6.90 7.50
C ASP A 48 2.61 -6.50 8.76
N SER A 49 2.92 -7.15 9.87
CA SER A 49 2.25 -6.96 11.17
C SER A 49 2.48 -5.57 11.77
N SER A 50 3.46 -4.81 11.29
CA SER A 50 3.69 -3.41 11.69
C SER A 50 2.65 -2.46 11.09
N PHE A 51 1.83 -2.90 10.14
CA PHE A 51 0.81 -2.09 9.49
C PHE A 51 -0.60 -2.59 9.75
N LYS A 52 -1.56 -1.64 9.83
CA LYS A 52 -2.99 -1.91 9.79
C LYS A 52 -3.51 -1.38 8.45
N THR A 53 -3.94 -2.28 7.58
CA THR A 53 -4.30 -1.97 6.20
C THR A 53 -5.80 -2.13 5.98
N THR A 54 -6.46 -1.11 5.44
CA THR A 54 -7.85 -1.15 4.95
C THR A 54 -7.88 -0.89 3.44
N ILE A 55 -8.88 -1.45 2.77
CA ILE A 55 -9.15 -1.18 1.35
C ILE A 55 -10.49 -0.48 1.28
N GLU A 56 -10.46 0.80 0.92
CA GLU A 56 -11.65 1.62 0.76
C GLU A 56 -12.10 1.57 -0.70
N LYS A 57 -13.34 1.11 -0.93
CA LYS A 57 -13.98 1.08 -2.25
C LYS A 57 -14.85 2.33 -2.43
N GLY A 58 -14.22 3.49 -2.51
CA GLY A 58 -14.93 4.76 -2.71
C GLY A 58 -15.23 5.13 -4.17
N SER A 59 -14.57 4.50 -5.16
CA SER A 59 -14.73 4.79 -6.61
C SER A 59 -14.38 3.59 -7.51
N ARG A 60 -14.44 3.75 -8.85
CA ARG A 60 -14.00 2.75 -9.87
C ARG A 60 -12.56 2.23 -9.62
N SER A 61 -11.73 3.05 -8.97
CA SER A 61 -10.40 2.68 -8.49
C SER A 61 -10.41 2.66 -6.96
N GLY A 62 -10.09 1.50 -6.36
CA GLY A 62 -10.04 1.37 -4.91
C GLY A 62 -8.85 2.15 -4.33
N MET A 63 -8.90 2.46 -3.05
CA MET A 63 -7.74 2.98 -2.31
C MET A 63 -7.31 2.00 -1.24
N LEU A 64 -6.01 1.85 -1.07
CA LEU A 64 -5.43 1.12 0.04
C LEU A 64 -4.84 2.12 1.02
N ILE A 65 -5.30 2.03 2.27
CA ILE A 65 -4.85 2.88 3.37
C ILE A 65 -4.16 1.97 4.37
N SER A 66 -2.92 2.29 4.74
CA SER A 66 -2.13 1.48 5.65
C SER A 66 -1.45 2.36 6.70
N ILE A 67 -1.72 2.09 7.97
CA ILE A 67 -1.25 2.89 9.11
C ILE A 67 -0.21 2.08 9.89
N LYS A 68 0.96 2.69 10.15
CA LYS A 68 2.03 2.06 10.93
C LYS A 68 1.71 2.04 12.42
N LYS A 69 1.63 0.84 13.00
CA LYS A 69 1.33 0.57 14.41
C LYS A 69 2.55 0.70 15.33
N PHE A 70 3.73 0.28 14.85
CA PHE A 70 4.96 0.19 15.65
C PHE A 70 6.15 0.67 14.83
#